data_AF-A0A6T1IKS3-F1
#
_entry.id   AF-A0A6T1IKS3-F1
#
_cell.length_a   1.000
_cell.length_b   1.000
_cell.length_c   1.000
_cell.angle_alpha   90.00
_cell.angle_beta   90.00
_cell.angle_gamma   90.00
#
_symmetry.space_group_name_H-M   'P 1'
#
loop_
_entity.id
_entity.type
_entity.pdbx_description
1 polymer ?
#
loop_
_entity_poly.entity_id
_entity_poly.type
_entity_poly.pdbx_seq_one_letter_code
_entity_poly.pdbx_strand_id
1 'polypeptide(L)'
;MGYLALPHEQWPHQPHPIYQQEVGHPLASQQQLLPAQEASPGVSSNGKWFALCATMVACASGAGLVATMPGGFQGLLTSARAMISGGWAPVKELGPTSAIAWAEHGAGPEEFDCEVGYATWQESWSDSQQEWCCREYGRGCPPVNTSQYTSFCNAEYNRLTDYAEGWTEGKQEFCCQHFKRMCSQPRVMSFYMYRAQSDKSYPMENVNMADLPGVMWYLHNEVVVSTPRKFNITRILRYKVTVRNTQDLYMATRRQFGSYVAFDGAMCTVPDCDNIWMRYGFVVGCQSLNVSMQNYVPFSQVGCEPPRCRPGSWYSLPGPCPSKHFSNKSSSCRSMMPGGACTVGEKWGQECTYWTEPAGEIRLDDVVGIKNYTKLRYNRSFYEYNVTSDRGRNFSWWNGRHDQANCSWRMEQVKALFETLYPTTDPELRDSEPPPCTT
;
A
#
# COMPACT_ATOMS: atom_id res chain seq x y z
N MET A 1 -46.12 17.41 -6.88
CA MET A 1 -45.69 16.54 -7.99
C MET A 1 -44.78 15.48 -7.39
N GLY A 2 -45.26 14.23 -7.34
CA GLY A 2 -44.65 13.17 -6.55
C GLY A 2 -43.39 12.60 -7.18
N TYR A 3 -42.30 12.55 -6.41
CA TYR A 3 -41.13 11.75 -6.73
C TYR A 3 -41.39 10.32 -6.23
N LEU A 4 -41.56 9.40 -7.16
CA LEU A 4 -41.63 7.97 -6.90
C LEU A 4 -40.29 7.48 -6.33
N ALA A 5 -40.34 6.81 -5.18
CA ALA A 5 -39.21 6.15 -4.55
C ALA A 5 -38.59 5.12 -5.52
N LEU A 6 -37.27 5.20 -5.72
CA LEU A 6 -36.53 4.29 -6.59
C LEU A 6 -35.76 3.25 -5.75
N PRO A 7 -35.61 2.00 -6.23
CA PRO A 7 -35.02 0.92 -5.45
C PRO A 7 -33.52 1.15 -5.27
N HIS A 8 -33.07 1.12 -4.01
CA HIS A 8 -31.68 1.32 -3.61
C HIS A 8 -30.91 -0.01 -3.59
N GLU A 9 -29.63 0.05 -3.97
CA GLU A 9 -28.68 -1.08 -3.93
C GLU A 9 -28.50 -1.53 -2.47
N GLN A 10 -29.01 -2.73 -2.14
CA GLN A 10 -28.75 -3.43 -0.88
C GLN A 10 -27.57 -4.39 -1.08
N TRP A 11 -26.51 -4.20 -0.31
CA TRP A 11 -25.32 -5.04 -0.22
C TRP A 11 -25.52 -6.12 0.85
N PRO A 12 -24.97 -7.34 0.69
CA PRO A 12 -25.19 -8.39 1.66
C PRO A 12 -24.41 -8.16 2.95
N HIS A 13 -25.10 -8.32 4.08
CA HIS A 13 -24.52 -8.52 5.39
C HIS A 13 -23.82 -9.89 5.44
N GLN A 14 -22.50 -9.92 5.61
CA GLN A 14 -21.84 -11.11 6.14
C GLN A 14 -22.08 -11.14 7.66
N PRO A 15 -22.42 -12.28 8.27
CA PRO A 15 -22.57 -12.37 9.72
C PRO A 15 -21.24 -12.03 10.40
N HIS A 16 -21.27 -11.03 11.29
CA HIS A 16 -20.12 -10.68 12.12
C HIS A 16 -19.83 -11.79 13.14
N PRO A 17 -18.57 -12.20 13.35
CA PRO A 17 -18.21 -12.93 14.56
C PRO A 17 -18.40 -11.98 15.75
N ILE A 18 -19.35 -12.31 16.62
CA ILE A 18 -19.47 -11.67 17.94
C ILE A 18 -18.20 -12.04 18.71
N TYR A 19 -17.25 -11.12 18.80
CA TYR A 19 -16.17 -11.23 19.78
C TYR A 19 -16.77 -10.91 21.15
N GLN A 20 -17.24 -11.94 21.86
CA GLN A 20 -17.40 -11.85 23.30
C GLN A 20 -15.99 -11.82 23.90
N GLN A 21 -15.62 -10.69 24.51
CA GLN A 21 -14.49 -10.63 25.41
C GLN A 21 -14.84 -11.46 26.66
N GLU A 22 -14.33 -12.69 26.75
CA GLU A 22 -14.34 -13.43 28.00
C GLU A 22 -13.12 -13.00 28.84
N VAL A 23 -13.46 -12.47 30.01
CA VAL A 23 -12.56 -12.05 31.09
C VAL A 23 -11.99 -13.31 31.73
N GLY A 24 -10.67 -13.45 31.75
CA GLY A 24 -10.00 -14.62 32.30
C GLY A 24 -10.09 -14.73 33.82
N HIS A 25 -10.19 -15.97 34.32
CA HIS A 25 -9.50 -16.44 35.52
C HIS A 25 -9.31 -17.98 35.46
N PRO A 26 -8.29 -18.53 36.15
CA PRO A 26 -7.58 -19.73 35.72
C PRO A 26 -7.98 -20.98 36.51
N LEU A 27 -7.95 -22.17 35.90
CA LEU A 27 -7.73 -23.43 36.62
C LEU A 27 -7.12 -24.53 35.71
N ALA A 28 -5.94 -24.99 36.15
CA ALA A 28 -5.49 -26.38 36.28
C ALA A 28 -5.55 -27.37 35.10
N SER A 29 -4.33 -27.77 34.70
CA SER A 29 -3.85 -29.13 34.42
C SER A 29 -4.74 -30.14 33.69
N GLN A 30 -4.29 -30.57 32.51
CA GLN A 30 -4.21 -32.00 32.22
C GLN A 30 -3.11 -32.32 31.18
N GLN A 31 -2.32 -33.32 31.53
CA GLN A 31 -1.24 -33.96 30.78
C GLN A 31 -1.77 -34.88 29.68
N GLN A 32 -0.80 -35.40 28.89
CA GLN A 32 -0.83 -36.62 28.04
C GLN A 32 -1.29 -36.38 26.57
N LEU A 33 -0.63 -36.88 25.51
CA LEU A 33 0.45 -37.86 25.31
C LEU A 33 1.08 -37.65 23.90
N LEU A 34 2.40 -37.86 23.78
CA LEU A 34 3.15 -38.05 22.52
C LEU A 34 3.18 -39.55 22.13
N PRO A 35 3.53 -39.86 20.87
CA PRO A 35 4.65 -40.78 20.59
C PRO A 35 5.63 -40.18 19.54
N ALA A 36 6.94 -40.10 19.79
CA ALA A 36 8.01 -41.12 19.60
C ALA A 36 8.12 -41.60 18.13
N GLN A 37 9.03 -41.01 17.32
CA GLN A 37 10.45 -41.34 17.08
C GLN A 37 10.69 -42.55 16.14
N GLU A 38 11.49 -42.32 15.09
CA GLU A 38 12.50 -43.28 14.61
C GLU A 38 13.67 -42.55 13.93
N ALA A 39 14.87 -43.12 14.08
CA ALA A 39 16.18 -42.49 13.97
C ALA A 39 16.97 -42.91 12.71
N SER A 40 18.11 -42.20 12.52
CA SER A 40 19.11 -42.22 11.43
C SER A 40 19.83 -43.56 11.18
N PRO A 41 20.76 -43.66 10.19
CA PRO A 41 22.17 -43.16 10.29
C PRO A 41 22.65 -42.48 8.98
N GLY A 42 23.72 -41.67 8.85
CA GLY A 42 24.94 -41.45 9.62
C GLY A 42 26.17 -41.94 8.81
N VAL A 43 26.89 -41.07 8.08
CA VAL A 43 28.31 -41.27 7.67
C VAL A 43 29.01 -39.91 7.48
N SER A 44 30.22 -39.81 8.05
CA SER A 44 31.13 -38.66 8.02
C SER A 44 32.32 -38.86 7.07
N SER A 45 32.98 -37.78 6.64
CA SER A 45 34.42 -37.49 6.86
C SER A 45 35.14 -36.77 5.69
N ASN A 46 35.98 -35.78 6.07
CA ASN A 46 37.29 -35.36 5.52
C ASN A 46 37.42 -35.05 4.00
N GLY A 47 38.11 -34.03 3.49
CA GLY A 47 39.10 -33.08 4.00
C GLY A 47 40.10 -32.75 2.87
N LYS A 48 40.53 -31.48 2.79
CA LYS A 48 41.86 -30.98 2.36
C LYS A 48 42.32 -30.95 0.87
N TRP A 49 42.68 -29.72 0.47
CA TRP A 49 43.81 -29.23 -0.36
C TRP A 49 44.11 -29.82 -1.75
N PHE A 50 44.20 -28.95 -2.77
CA PHE A 50 45.37 -28.84 -3.66
C PHE A 50 45.41 -27.46 -4.34
N ALA A 51 46.64 -26.98 -4.54
CA ALA A 51 47.01 -25.74 -5.20
C ALA A 51 47.53 -25.99 -6.62
N LEU A 52 47.69 -24.88 -7.37
CA LEU A 52 48.79 -24.53 -8.29
C LEU A 52 48.44 -24.19 -9.75
N CYS A 53 49.05 -23.05 -10.13
CA CYS A 53 49.70 -22.70 -11.40
C CYS A 53 48.83 -22.40 -12.63
N ALA A 54 48.84 -21.15 -13.11
CA ALA A 54 49.81 -20.53 -14.04
C ALA A 54 49.24 -20.62 -15.47
N THR A 55 49.20 -19.56 -16.28
CA THR A 55 50.36 -18.87 -16.86
C THR A 55 49.99 -17.51 -17.46
N MET A 56 50.99 -16.62 -17.49
CA MET A 56 51.04 -15.34 -18.21
C MET A 56 50.88 -15.48 -19.73
N VAL A 57 50.35 -14.44 -20.39
CA VAL A 57 50.83 -13.92 -21.69
C VAL A 57 50.69 -12.39 -21.69
N ALA A 58 51.74 -11.70 -22.12
CA ALA A 58 51.88 -10.25 -22.26
C ALA A 58 51.74 -9.79 -23.72
N CYS A 59 51.89 -8.47 -23.93
CA CYS A 59 52.00 -7.67 -25.17
C CYS A 59 50.68 -7.11 -25.73
N ALA A 60 50.58 -5.90 -26.28
CA ALA A 60 51.47 -4.72 -26.33
C ALA A 60 50.67 -3.54 -26.93
N SER A 61 51.04 -2.31 -26.53
CA SER A 61 51.08 -1.04 -27.29
C SER A 61 49.97 -0.61 -28.27
N GLY A 62 49.52 0.64 -28.10
CA GLY A 62 48.87 1.43 -29.17
C GLY A 62 48.50 2.85 -28.73
N ALA A 63 49.35 3.84 -29.02
CA ALA A 63 49.08 5.27 -28.88
C ALA A 63 48.32 5.80 -30.11
N GLY A 64 47.50 6.86 -29.93
CA GLY A 64 46.88 7.55 -31.07
C GLY A 64 45.97 8.73 -30.74
N LEU A 65 46.58 9.93 -30.75
CA LEU A 65 46.10 11.21 -31.32
C LEU A 65 44.79 11.86 -30.83
N VAL A 66 44.95 13.00 -30.15
CA VAL A 66 43.95 14.07 -29.96
C VAL A 66 44.17 15.15 -31.02
N ALA A 67 43.11 15.53 -31.73
CA ALA A 67 43.09 16.62 -32.71
C ALA A 67 42.53 17.92 -32.09
N THR A 68 43.05 19.05 -32.58
CA THR A 68 42.88 20.42 -32.08
C THR A 68 41.80 21.25 -32.81
N MET A 69 41.05 22.06 -32.02
CA MET A 69 40.61 23.48 -32.25
C MET A 69 39.54 23.79 -33.33
N PRO A 70 38.90 25.01 -33.38
CA PRO A 70 38.70 26.09 -32.38
C PRO A 70 37.31 26.82 -32.41
N GLY A 71 37.12 27.77 -31.47
CA GLY A 71 36.19 28.93 -31.54
C GLY A 71 35.33 29.07 -30.26
N GLY A 72 35.25 30.16 -29.49
CA GLY A 72 35.64 31.56 -29.62
C GLY A 72 34.40 32.45 -29.49
N PHE A 73 34.16 33.11 -28.34
CA PHE A 73 33.40 34.37 -28.25
C PHE A 73 33.65 35.07 -26.89
N GLN A 74 33.93 36.37 -26.98
CA GLN A 74 34.26 37.31 -25.90
C GLN A 74 33.01 37.96 -25.28
N GLY A 75 33.10 38.40 -24.02
CA GLY A 75 32.07 39.23 -23.38
C GLY A 75 32.43 39.79 -22.00
N LEU A 76 33.19 40.89 -22.02
CA LEU A 76 33.18 42.06 -21.11
C LEU A 76 33.15 41.90 -19.57
N LEU A 77 34.28 42.28 -18.96
CA LEU A 77 34.44 42.74 -17.58
C LEU A 77 34.13 44.25 -17.49
N THR A 78 33.35 44.65 -16.48
CA THR A 78 33.41 46.00 -15.91
C THR A 78 33.61 45.93 -14.40
N SER A 79 34.51 46.81 -13.97
CA SER A 79 35.15 46.93 -12.68
C SER A 79 34.35 47.73 -11.66
N ALA A 80 34.43 47.33 -10.39
CA ALA A 80 34.28 48.24 -9.26
C ALA A 80 35.26 47.83 -8.14
N ARG A 81 36.31 48.65 -7.94
CA ARG A 81 37.15 48.65 -6.75
C ARG A 81 36.55 49.64 -5.76
N ALA A 82 36.29 49.19 -4.53
CA ALA A 82 36.18 50.07 -3.37
C ALA A 82 37.41 49.84 -2.49
N MET A 83 38.18 50.90 -2.27
CA MET A 83 39.30 50.93 -1.34
C MET A 83 38.77 51.14 0.08
N ILE A 84 39.25 50.36 1.05
CA ILE A 84 39.31 50.80 2.45
C ILE A 84 40.75 50.62 2.91
N SER A 85 41.30 51.74 3.34
CA SER A 85 42.62 51.98 3.87
C SER A 85 42.76 51.52 5.33
N GLY A 86 43.93 50.97 5.65
CA GLY A 86 44.64 51.33 6.88
C GLY A 86 44.61 50.32 8.03
N GLY A 87 45.81 49.91 8.45
CA GLY A 87 46.05 49.44 9.81
C GLY A 87 46.79 48.11 9.91
N TRP A 88 48.13 48.15 9.77
CA TRP A 88 49.01 47.06 10.18
C TRP A 88 49.15 47.02 11.71
N ALA A 89 49.08 45.83 12.29
CA ALA A 89 49.62 45.52 13.63
C ALA A 89 50.54 44.29 13.51
N PRO A 90 51.63 44.22 14.29
CA PRO A 90 52.84 43.49 13.90
C PRO A 90 52.80 42.00 14.22
N VAL A 91 53.52 41.26 13.37
CA VAL A 91 53.90 39.85 13.53
C VAL A 91 54.76 39.69 14.78
N LYS A 92 54.42 38.72 15.64
CA LYS A 92 55.33 38.17 16.64
C LYS A 92 55.38 36.67 16.45
N GLU A 93 56.52 36.17 15.99
CA GLU A 93 56.76 34.76 15.78
C GLU A 93 57.86 34.25 16.73
N LEU A 94 57.76 32.95 17.05
CA LEU A 94 58.72 32.04 17.73
C LEU A 94 58.75 32.14 19.28
N GLY A 95 58.63 31.07 20.07
CA GLY A 95 58.69 29.62 19.84
C GLY A 95 58.42 28.87 21.18
N PRO A 96 58.97 27.67 21.40
CA PRO A 96 58.22 26.44 21.63
C PRO A 96 58.07 26.06 23.12
N THR A 97 57.04 25.28 23.46
CA THR A 97 57.18 24.01 24.22
C THR A 97 55.83 23.37 24.55
N SER A 98 55.87 22.03 24.51
CA SER A 98 55.09 21.08 25.30
C SER A 98 53.57 21.01 25.14
N ALA A 99 53.19 19.86 24.58
CA ALA A 99 51.89 19.21 24.64
C ALA A 99 51.09 19.47 25.93
N ILE A 100 49.86 19.95 25.75
CA ILE A 100 48.75 19.64 26.63
C ILE A 100 47.62 19.14 25.73
N ALA A 101 47.26 17.88 25.92
CA ALA A 101 46.06 17.30 25.33
C ALA A 101 44.83 17.98 25.92
N TRP A 102 44.05 18.63 25.07
CA TRP A 102 42.66 18.98 25.32
C TRP A 102 41.81 18.29 24.26
N ALA A 103 40.92 17.42 24.72
CA ALA A 103 39.80 16.96 23.94
C ALA A 103 38.86 18.15 23.74
N GLU A 104 38.51 18.47 22.49
CA GLU A 104 37.40 19.36 22.19
C GLU A 104 36.51 18.75 21.08
N HIS A 105 35.23 18.69 21.41
CA HIS A 105 34.13 18.51 20.48
C HIS A 105 33.94 19.79 19.66
N GLY A 106 33.49 19.65 18.40
CA GLY A 106 32.69 20.69 17.75
C GLY A 106 33.14 21.09 16.35
N ALA A 107 32.94 20.21 15.37
CA ALA A 107 32.67 20.64 14.00
C ALA A 107 31.19 20.29 13.70
N GLY A 108 30.43 21.24 13.15
CA GLY A 108 29.04 21.03 12.71
C GLY A 108 28.92 19.99 11.59
N PRO A 109 27.71 19.70 11.10
CA PRO A 109 27.55 18.71 10.04
C PRO A 109 28.24 19.23 8.78
N GLU A 110 29.35 18.60 8.38
CA GLU A 110 29.85 18.76 7.02
C GLU A 110 28.75 18.23 6.07
N GLU A 111 28.24 19.10 5.19
CA GLU A 111 27.40 18.67 4.08
C GLU A 111 28.26 17.74 3.20
N PHE A 112 27.89 16.47 3.11
CA PHE A 112 28.62 15.53 2.29
C PHE A 112 28.25 15.69 0.81
N ASP A 113 29.23 15.68 -0.09
CA ASP A 113 28.94 15.62 -1.52
C ASP A 113 28.59 14.18 -1.91
N CYS A 114 27.32 13.94 -2.23
CA CYS A 114 26.78 12.62 -2.57
C CYS A 114 26.99 12.20 -4.02
N GLU A 115 27.62 13.04 -4.85
CA GLU A 115 27.98 12.68 -6.22
C GLU A 115 29.46 12.25 -6.31
N VAL A 116 30.31 12.79 -5.44
CA VAL A 116 31.73 12.40 -5.38
C VAL A 116 31.89 10.99 -4.85
N GLY A 117 32.50 10.12 -5.66
CA GLY A 117 32.75 8.73 -5.28
C GLY A 117 31.50 7.84 -5.30
N TYR A 118 30.36 8.33 -5.79
CA TYR A 118 29.10 7.56 -5.81
C TYR A 118 29.23 6.23 -6.55
N ALA A 119 30.05 6.12 -7.60
CA ALA A 119 30.21 4.85 -8.32
C ALA A 119 30.87 3.73 -7.48
N THR A 120 31.61 4.08 -6.43
CA THR A 120 32.35 3.17 -5.55
C THR A 120 31.99 3.39 -4.08
N TRP A 121 30.81 3.96 -3.82
CA TRP A 121 30.40 4.47 -2.51
C TRP A 121 30.55 3.44 -1.38
N GLN A 122 30.36 2.14 -1.66
CA GLN A 122 30.50 1.07 -0.67
C GLN A 122 31.90 0.99 -0.04
N GLU A 123 32.93 1.40 -0.80
CA GLU A 123 34.32 1.36 -0.38
C GLU A 123 34.88 2.76 -0.12
N SER A 124 34.37 3.77 -0.84
CA SER A 124 34.91 5.12 -0.86
C SER A 124 34.24 6.07 0.14
N TRP A 125 32.99 5.82 0.53
CA TRP A 125 32.28 6.68 1.48
C TRP A 125 32.48 6.19 2.91
N SER A 126 32.70 7.13 3.83
CA SER A 126 32.62 6.84 5.26
C SER A 126 31.19 6.48 5.68
N ASP A 127 31.02 5.74 6.77
CA ASP A 127 29.70 5.35 7.28
C ASP A 127 28.79 6.57 7.49
N SER A 128 29.34 7.68 7.99
CA SER A 128 28.62 8.94 8.19
C SER A 128 28.16 9.58 6.89
N GLN A 129 28.98 9.50 5.83
CA GLN A 129 28.64 9.99 4.49
C GLN A 129 27.58 9.10 3.83
N GLN A 130 27.69 7.77 3.97
CA GLN A 130 26.68 6.82 3.50
C GLN A 130 25.33 7.08 4.18
N GLU A 131 25.32 7.26 5.50
CA GLU A 131 24.10 7.53 6.25
C GLU A 131 23.47 8.86 5.85
N TRP A 132 24.27 9.93 5.74
CA TRP A 132 23.77 11.25 5.37
C TRP A 132 23.28 11.28 3.92
N CYS A 133 24.05 10.75 2.96
CA CYS A 133 23.65 10.71 1.56
C CYS A 133 22.48 9.78 1.27
N CYS A 134 22.36 8.68 2.03
CA CYS A 134 21.19 7.80 1.96
C CYS A 134 19.94 8.51 2.51
N ARG A 135 20.07 9.23 3.64
CA ARG A 135 18.95 9.95 4.27
C ARG A 135 18.47 11.15 3.44
N GLU A 136 19.38 11.96 2.93
CA GLU A 136 19.03 13.22 2.26
C GLU A 136 18.76 13.04 0.74
N TYR A 137 19.44 12.09 0.07
CA TYR A 137 19.39 11.93 -1.40
C TYR A 137 19.04 10.51 -1.88
N GLY A 138 18.85 9.54 -0.97
CA GLY A 138 18.56 8.14 -1.33
C GLY A 138 19.71 7.43 -2.05
N ARG A 139 20.94 7.93 -1.93
CA ARG A 139 22.13 7.42 -2.59
C ARG A 139 23.06 6.72 -1.62
N GLY A 140 23.68 5.64 -2.07
CA GLY A 140 24.70 4.92 -1.29
C GLY A 140 24.15 4.27 -0.03
N CYS A 141 22.91 3.77 -0.11
CA CYS A 141 22.29 3.05 0.99
C CYS A 141 22.90 1.64 1.10
N PRO A 142 23.46 1.24 2.26
CA PRO A 142 24.01 -0.10 2.48
C PRO A 142 23.03 -1.17 1.98
N PRO A 143 23.51 -2.23 1.29
CA PRO A 143 22.64 -3.33 0.87
C PRO A 143 21.93 -3.83 2.12
N VAL A 144 20.61 -3.69 2.13
CA VAL A 144 19.78 -4.03 3.28
C VAL A 144 20.03 -5.50 3.55
N ASN A 145 20.81 -5.83 4.57
CA ASN A 145 20.90 -7.20 5.06
C ASN A 145 19.53 -7.51 5.65
N THR A 146 18.62 -7.92 4.78
CA THR A 146 17.19 -7.97 5.05
C THR A 146 16.93 -8.89 6.22
N SER A 147 17.77 -9.92 6.42
CA SER A 147 17.72 -10.82 7.58
C SER A 147 18.04 -10.11 8.90
N GLN A 148 19.05 -9.24 8.95
CA GLN A 148 19.48 -8.54 10.16
C GLN A 148 18.53 -7.40 10.52
N TYR A 149 18.07 -6.62 9.54
CA TYR A 149 17.10 -5.54 9.76
C TYR A 149 15.67 -6.05 9.99
N THR A 150 15.29 -7.17 9.35
CA THR A 150 14.04 -7.88 9.70
C THR A 150 14.15 -8.43 11.11
N SER A 151 15.27 -9.06 11.51
CA SER A 151 15.49 -9.45 12.91
C SER A 151 15.43 -8.26 13.86
N PHE A 152 15.96 -7.09 13.50
CA PHE A 152 15.93 -5.88 14.31
C PHE A 152 14.52 -5.31 14.49
N CYS A 153 13.74 -5.19 13.41
CA CYS A 153 12.34 -4.75 13.50
C CYS A 153 11.40 -5.86 14.00
N ASN A 154 11.81 -7.15 13.99
CA ASN A 154 11.02 -8.30 14.46
C ASN A 154 11.30 -8.72 15.92
N ALA A 155 12.56 -8.67 16.36
CA ALA A 155 13.02 -9.26 17.63
C ALA A 155 12.42 -8.58 18.87
N GLU A 156 11.93 -7.35 18.73
CA GLU A 156 11.28 -6.62 19.82
C GLU A 156 9.75 -6.56 19.74
N TYR A 157 9.13 -6.98 18.63
CA TYR A 157 7.67 -7.08 18.53
C TYR A 157 7.10 -8.20 19.42
N ASN A 158 7.89 -9.24 19.71
CA ASN A 158 7.48 -10.40 20.51
C ASN A 158 7.73 -10.25 22.02
N ARG A 159 8.31 -9.13 22.49
CA ARG A 159 8.44 -8.82 23.92
C ARG A 159 7.37 -7.80 24.29
N LEU A 160 6.23 -8.28 24.78
CA LEU A 160 5.09 -7.49 25.25
C LEU A 160 5.34 -6.73 26.57
N THR A 161 6.57 -6.35 26.88
CA THR A 161 6.89 -5.63 28.11
C THR A 161 7.98 -4.60 27.79
N ASP A 162 7.65 -3.35 28.06
CA ASP A 162 8.47 -2.13 27.90
C ASP A 162 8.45 -1.51 26.49
N TYR A 163 7.30 -0.94 26.16
CA TYR A 163 7.25 0.15 25.20
C TYR A 163 8.11 1.31 25.74
N ALA A 164 9.14 1.69 24.97
CA ALA A 164 9.69 3.05 24.89
C ALA A 164 10.92 3.50 25.72
N GLU A 165 11.69 2.64 26.40
CA GLU A 165 13.02 3.08 26.88
C GLU A 165 14.13 2.57 25.94
N GLY A 166 14.56 3.42 25.00
CA GLY A 166 15.77 3.19 24.19
C GLY A 166 15.60 3.21 22.67
N TRP A 167 14.43 3.56 22.15
CA TRP A 167 14.23 3.75 20.71
C TRP A 167 14.21 5.22 20.34
N THR A 168 15.18 5.65 19.52
CA THR A 168 15.17 6.97 18.92
C THR A 168 14.04 7.09 17.89
N GLU A 169 13.52 8.30 17.70
CA GLU A 169 12.48 8.60 16.71
C GLU A 169 12.87 8.12 15.29
N GLY A 170 14.13 8.30 14.91
CA GLY A 170 14.66 7.82 13.63
C GLY A 170 14.62 6.30 13.46
N LYS A 171 14.79 5.52 14.54
CA LYS A 171 14.72 4.05 14.50
C LYS A 171 13.29 3.55 14.30
N GLN A 172 12.32 4.22 14.95
CA GLN A 172 10.89 3.92 14.77
C GLN A 172 10.44 4.27 13.35
N GLU A 173 10.86 5.42 12.84
CA GLU A 173 10.53 5.86 11.48
C GLU A 173 11.13 4.93 10.43
N PHE A 174 12.40 4.52 10.58
CA PHE A 174 13.04 3.56 9.68
C PHE A 174 12.28 2.21 9.64
N CYS A 175 11.97 1.61 10.80
CA CYS A 175 11.21 0.37 10.85
C CYS A 175 9.78 0.55 10.30
N CYS A 176 9.17 1.73 10.47
CA CYS A 176 7.86 2.04 9.90
C CYS A 176 7.92 2.18 8.38
N GLN A 177 8.94 2.84 7.83
CA GLN A 177 9.08 3.08 6.39
C GLN A 177 9.41 1.80 5.63
N HIS A 178 10.37 1.00 6.09
CA HIS A 178 10.88 -0.15 5.35
C HIS A 178 10.20 -1.47 5.70
N PHE A 179 9.76 -1.62 6.96
CA PHE A 179 9.23 -2.90 7.47
C PHE A 179 7.77 -2.81 7.93
N LYS A 180 7.18 -1.60 7.92
CA LYS A 180 5.81 -1.32 8.38
C LYS A 180 5.55 -1.75 9.83
N ARG A 181 6.57 -1.65 10.68
CA ARG A 181 6.53 -2.02 12.11
C ARG A 181 6.79 -0.81 12.99
N MET A 182 6.21 -0.82 14.19
CA MET A 182 6.41 0.21 15.23
C MET A 182 6.10 1.65 14.79
N CYS A 183 5.21 1.84 13.83
CA CYS A 183 4.74 3.18 13.49
C CYS A 183 4.08 3.82 14.71
N SER A 184 4.36 5.09 14.97
CA SER A 184 3.74 5.87 16.05
C SER A 184 2.36 6.43 15.63
N GLN A 185 2.11 6.48 14.33
CA GLN A 185 0.91 7.05 13.71
C GLN A 185 0.44 6.18 12.53
N PRO A 186 -0.85 6.27 12.13
CA PRO A 186 -1.33 5.63 10.91
C PRO A 186 -0.65 6.25 9.70
N ARG A 187 -0.33 5.40 8.72
CA ARG A 187 0.37 5.79 7.49
C ARG A 187 -0.60 6.40 6.50
N VAL A 188 -0.07 7.31 5.68
CA VAL A 188 -0.74 7.71 4.44
C VAL A 188 -0.52 6.61 3.42
N MET A 189 -1.60 6.13 2.80
CA MET A 189 -1.56 5.03 1.85
C MET A 189 -2.42 5.38 0.64
N SER A 190 -1.86 5.29 -0.56
CA SER A 190 -2.56 5.51 -1.81
C SER A 190 -2.66 4.20 -2.57
N PHE A 191 -3.86 3.82 -3.00
CA PHE A 191 -4.09 2.61 -3.79
C PHE A 191 -5.39 2.71 -4.58
N TYR A 192 -5.58 1.83 -5.55
CA TYR A 192 -6.83 1.77 -6.30
C TYR A 192 -7.93 1.03 -5.54
N MET A 193 -9.08 1.68 -5.43
CA MET A 193 -10.34 1.05 -5.07
C MET A 193 -11.29 1.04 -6.26
N TYR A 194 -12.16 0.04 -6.31
CA TYR A 194 -13.05 -0.24 -7.42
C TYR A 194 -14.51 -0.28 -6.97
N ARG A 195 -15.40 0.10 -7.88
CA ARG A 195 -16.86 0.03 -7.67
C ARG A 195 -17.55 -0.45 -8.94
N ALA A 196 -18.45 -1.41 -8.80
CA ALA A 196 -19.36 -1.79 -9.86
C ALA A 196 -20.59 -0.87 -9.85
N GLN A 197 -20.98 -0.31 -10.99
CA GLN A 197 -22.10 0.62 -11.08
C GLN A 197 -22.88 0.46 -12.39
N SER A 198 -24.17 0.80 -12.36
CA SER A 198 -24.99 0.99 -13.56
C SER A 198 -24.65 2.32 -14.26
N ASP A 199 -25.38 2.64 -15.33
CA ASP A 199 -25.19 3.91 -16.05
C ASP A 199 -25.54 5.16 -15.23
N LYS A 200 -26.26 4.99 -14.11
CA LYS A 200 -26.61 6.07 -13.19
C LYS A 200 -25.37 6.66 -12.53
N SER A 201 -25.37 7.96 -12.27
CA SER A 201 -24.33 8.63 -11.49
C SER A 201 -24.80 8.85 -10.07
N TYR A 202 -23.94 8.57 -9.10
CA TYR A 202 -24.22 8.74 -7.67
C TYR A 202 -23.10 9.55 -7.01
N PRO A 203 -23.41 10.40 -6.02
CA PRO A 203 -22.39 11.07 -5.23
C PRO A 203 -21.47 10.08 -4.51
N MET A 204 -20.21 10.48 -4.33
CA MET A 204 -19.20 9.72 -3.59
C MET A 204 -19.35 9.94 -2.07
N GLU A 205 -20.54 9.63 -1.53
CA GLU A 205 -20.88 9.82 -0.11
C GLU A 205 -21.43 8.52 0.49
N ASN A 206 -20.80 8.00 1.56
CA ASN A 206 -21.19 6.73 2.21
C ASN A 206 -21.22 5.57 1.21
N VAL A 207 -20.04 5.16 0.77
CA VAL A 207 -19.89 4.25 -0.37
C VAL A 207 -19.09 3.01 0.00
N ASN A 208 -19.58 1.87 -0.47
CA ASN A 208 -18.87 0.60 -0.44
C ASN A 208 -17.96 0.54 -1.67
N MET A 209 -16.69 0.22 -1.44
CA MET A 209 -15.68 0.04 -2.46
C MET A 209 -14.98 -1.31 -2.26
N ALA A 210 -14.22 -1.76 -3.24
CA ALA A 210 -13.47 -3.01 -3.15
C ALA A 210 -12.04 -2.84 -3.68
N ASP A 211 -11.16 -3.79 -3.39
CA ASP A 211 -9.98 -4.02 -4.23
C ASP A 211 -10.36 -4.77 -5.52
N LEU A 212 -9.39 -4.96 -6.43
CA LEU A 212 -9.65 -5.66 -7.70
C LEU A 212 -10.19 -7.09 -7.48
N PRO A 213 -9.59 -7.94 -6.61
CA PRO A 213 -10.18 -9.25 -6.32
C PRO A 213 -11.59 -9.15 -5.75
N GLY A 214 -11.88 -8.15 -4.91
CA GLY A 214 -13.19 -7.96 -4.31
C GLY A 214 -14.29 -7.52 -5.28
N VAL A 215 -13.99 -6.58 -6.19
CA VAL A 215 -14.99 -6.19 -7.21
C VAL A 215 -15.26 -7.33 -8.18
N MET A 216 -14.23 -8.11 -8.53
CA MET A 216 -14.39 -9.28 -9.39
C MET A 216 -15.19 -10.40 -8.70
N TRP A 217 -14.97 -10.60 -7.40
CA TRP A 217 -15.80 -11.47 -6.58
C TRP A 217 -17.27 -11.04 -6.62
N TYR A 218 -17.58 -9.76 -6.43
CA TYR A 218 -18.98 -9.30 -6.43
C TYR A 218 -19.65 -9.43 -7.79
N LEU A 219 -18.94 -9.07 -8.86
CA LEU A 219 -19.45 -9.22 -10.21
C LEU A 219 -19.81 -10.68 -10.49
N HIS A 220 -18.91 -11.60 -10.17
CA HIS A 220 -19.08 -13.03 -10.44
C HIS A 220 -20.12 -13.67 -9.52
N ASN A 221 -20.13 -13.33 -8.23
CA ASN A 221 -21.00 -13.95 -7.24
C ASN A 221 -22.45 -13.46 -7.29
N GLU A 222 -22.66 -12.18 -7.62
CA GLU A 222 -23.97 -11.54 -7.42
C GLU A 222 -24.53 -10.84 -8.64
N VAL A 223 -23.67 -10.37 -9.56
CA VAL A 223 -24.13 -9.54 -10.67
C VAL A 223 -24.47 -10.36 -11.89
N VAL A 224 -23.54 -11.21 -12.34
CA VAL A 224 -23.67 -11.97 -13.59
C VAL A 224 -24.39 -13.31 -13.43
N VAL A 225 -24.77 -13.66 -12.20
CA VAL A 225 -25.67 -14.80 -11.88
C VAL A 225 -27.12 -14.54 -12.29
N SER A 226 -27.45 -13.30 -12.67
CA SER A 226 -28.78 -12.92 -13.17
C SER A 226 -28.70 -12.31 -14.57
N THR A 227 -29.75 -12.48 -15.35
CA THR A 227 -29.94 -11.84 -16.65
C THR A 227 -31.30 -11.12 -16.65
N PRO A 228 -31.36 -9.78 -16.74
CA PRO A 228 -30.23 -8.84 -16.82
C PRO A 228 -29.35 -8.86 -15.57
N ARG A 229 -28.11 -8.36 -15.70
CA ARG A 229 -27.17 -8.16 -14.59
C ARG A 229 -27.86 -7.44 -13.41
N LYS A 230 -27.61 -7.91 -12.19
CA LYS A 230 -28.17 -7.32 -10.95
C LYS A 230 -27.94 -5.81 -10.94
N PHE A 231 -28.96 -5.06 -10.51
CA PHE A 231 -29.00 -3.59 -10.47
C PHE A 231 -28.68 -2.88 -11.81
N ASN A 232 -28.75 -3.59 -12.94
CA ASN A 232 -28.30 -3.09 -14.25
C ASN A 232 -26.85 -2.59 -14.23
N ILE A 233 -25.96 -3.25 -13.50
CA ILE A 233 -24.54 -2.91 -13.47
C ILE A 233 -23.93 -3.09 -14.87
N THR A 234 -23.21 -2.06 -15.32
CA THR A 234 -22.67 -1.96 -16.68
C THR A 234 -21.18 -1.64 -16.72
N ARG A 235 -20.60 -1.12 -15.64
CA ARG A 235 -19.21 -0.67 -15.61
C ARG A 235 -18.51 -0.93 -14.28
N ILE A 236 -17.19 -0.93 -14.34
CA ILE A 236 -16.28 -0.89 -13.19
C ILE A 236 -15.66 0.50 -13.17
N LEU A 237 -15.85 1.22 -12.07
CA LEU A 237 -15.18 2.47 -11.77
C LEU A 237 -13.89 2.18 -10.99
N ARG A 238 -12.80 2.89 -11.30
CA ARG A 238 -11.55 2.87 -10.54
C ARG A 238 -11.29 4.24 -9.95
N TYR A 239 -10.95 4.30 -8.68
CA TYR A 239 -10.58 5.52 -7.97
C TYR A 239 -9.21 5.33 -7.35
N LYS A 240 -8.33 6.32 -7.49
CA LYS A 240 -7.18 6.46 -6.59
C LYS A 240 -7.72 6.97 -5.27
N VAL A 241 -7.49 6.22 -4.20
CA VAL A 241 -7.94 6.58 -2.86
C VAL A 241 -6.71 6.71 -1.98
N THR A 242 -6.55 7.89 -1.37
CA THR A 242 -5.49 8.17 -0.40
C THR A 242 -6.12 8.14 0.98
N VAL A 243 -5.70 7.21 1.82
CA VAL A 243 -6.25 7.00 3.17
C VAL A 243 -5.19 7.33 4.20
N ARG A 244 -5.62 8.04 5.25
CA ARG A 244 -4.93 8.04 6.55
C ARG A 244 -6.01 8.12 7.62
N ASN A 245 -6.23 7.00 8.27
CA ASN A 245 -7.18 6.95 9.38
C ASN A 245 -6.68 7.70 10.61
N THR A 246 -7.53 7.81 11.62
CA THR A 246 -7.27 8.64 12.80
C THR A 246 -6.22 8.04 13.71
N GLN A 247 -5.54 8.91 14.45
CA GLN A 247 -4.62 8.50 15.51
C GLN A 247 -5.34 7.69 16.58
N ASP A 248 -6.59 8.04 16.91
CA ASP A 248 -7.40 7.36 17.93
C ASP A 248 -7.64 5.89 17.58
N LEU A 249 -8.01 5.60 16.32
CA LEU A 249 -8.14 4.24 15.83
C LEU A 249 -6.79 3.50 15.92
N TYR A 250 -5.72 4.16 15.46
CA TYR A 250 -4.40 3.54 15.38
C TYR A 250 -3.85 3.21 16.77
N MET A 251 -3.99 4.11 17.74
CA MET A 251 -3.59 3.85 19.13
C MET A 251 -4.40 2.72 19.77
N ALA A 252 -5.70 2.65 19.47
CA ALA A 252 -6.59 1.63 20.05
C ALA A 252 -6.39 0.23 19.45
N THR A 253 -6.05 0.14 18.16
CA THR A 253 -6.08 -1.15 17.43
C THR A 253 -4.74 -1.55 16.80
N ARG A 254 -3.82 -0.58 16.63
CA ARG A 254 -2.58 -0.70 15.84
C ARG A 254 -2.80 -1.08 14.38
N ARG A 255 -4.02 -0.92 13.84
CA ARG A 255 -4.39 -1.20 12.44
C ARG A 255 -4.51 0.07 11.62
N GLN A 256 -4.28 -0.04 10.32
CA GLN A 256 -4.46 1.06 9.37
C GLN A 256 -5.94 1.32 9.03
N PHE A 257 -6.81 0.31 9.20
CA PHE A 257 -8.24 0.40 8.86
C PHE A 257 -9.16 0.15 10.05
N GLY A 258 -10.31 0.84 10.04
CA GLY A 258 -11.41 0.55 10.94
C GLY A 258 -12.14 -0.73 10.54
N SER A 259 -13.15 -1.10 11.33
CA SER A 259 -14.06 -2.18 10.91
C SER A 259 -14.90 -1.70 9.72
N TYR A 260 -15.05 -2.56 8.72
CA TYR A 260 -15.96 -2.29 7.61
C TYR A 260 -17.40 -2.09 8.10
N VAL A 261 -18.07 -1.13 7.47
CA VAL A 261 -19.50 -0.94 7.58
C VAL A 261 -20.14 -0.90 6.20
N ALA A 262 -21.25 -1.62 6.03
CA ALA A 262 -21.98 -1.59 4.77
C ALA A 262 -22.83 -0.32 4.67
N PHE A 263 -22.79 0.31 3.49
CA PHE A 263 -23.65 1.43 3.14
C PHE A 263 -24.71 1.06 2.09
N ASP A 264 -25.98 1.06 2.48
CA ASP A 264 -27.12 0.81 1.59
C ASP A 264 -27.94 2.10 1.44
N GLY A 265 -28.11 2.56 0.20
CA GLY A 265 -28.75 3.87 -0.05
C GLY A 265 -28.04 5.02 0.67
N ALA A 266 -26.70 4.94 0.78
CA ALA A 266 -25.85 5.86 1.54
C ALA A 266 -26.11 5.86 3.07
N MET A 267 -26.77 4.84 3.61
CA MET A 267 -27.00 4.66 5.05
C MET A 267 -26.19 3.48 5.55
N CYS A 268 -25.53 3.65 6.69
CA CYS A 268 -24.90 2.54 7.38
C CYS A 268 -25.97 1.57 7.89
N THR A 269 -25.83 0.30 7.55
CA THR A 269 -26.81 -0.74 7.90
C THR A 269 -26.31 -1.74 8.93
N VAL A 270 -25.11 -1.52 9.47
CA VAL A 270 -24.59 -2.26 10.64
C VAL A 270 -25.19 -1.66 11.92
N PRO A 271 -25.43 -2.45 12.99
CA PRO A 271 -25.85 -1.88 14.27
C PRO A 271 -24.86 -0.86 14.82
N ASP A 272 -25.37 0.20 15.44
CA ASP A 272 -24.59 1.18 16.22
C ASP A 272 -23.40 1.82 15.49
N CYS A 273 -23.50 2.06 14.18
CA CYS A 273 -22.40 2.66 13.43
C CYS A 273 -21.97 4.03 13.97
N ASP A 274 -22.90 4.82 14.52
CA ASP A 274 -22.59 6.14 15.11
C ASP A 274 -21.54 6.04 16.23
N ASN A 275 -21.51 4.94 16.99
CA ASN A 275 -20.51 4.72 18.03
C ASN A 275 -19.10 4.56 17.48
N ILE A 276 -18.95 4.01 16.27
CA ILE A 276 -17.63 3.88 15.62
C ILE A 276 -17.07 5.27 15.36
N TRP A 277 -17.88 6.17 14.80
CA TRP A 277 -17.43 7.50 14.42
C TRP A 277 -17.29 8.45 15.59
N MET A 278 -18.15 8.34 16.62
CA MET A 278 -17.97 9.09 17.86
C MET A 278 -16.68 8.72 18.59
N ARG A 279 -16.23 7.47 18.46
CA ARG A 279 -15.03 6.98 19.16
C ARG A 279 -13.74 7.20 18.39
N TYR A 280 -13.78 7.01 17.07
CA TYR A 280 -12.57 6.98 16.25
C TYR A 280 -12.58 8.01 15.12
N GLY A 281 -13.61 8.85 14.99
CA GLY A 281 -13.83 9.67 13.80
C GLY A 281 -14.32 8.86 12.61
N PHE A 282 -14.46 9.53 11.46
CA PHE A 282 -14.99 8.95 10.22
C PHE A 282 -13.97 8.07 9.50
N VAL A 283 -13.58 6.98 10.16
CA VAL A 283 -12.55 6.07 9.67
C VAL A 283 -13.00 5.26 8.45
N VAL A 284 -12.08 5.08 7.51
CA VAL A 284 -12.21 4.12 6.42
C VAL A 284 -12.13 2.71 7.01
N GLY A 285 -13.19 1.94 6.80
CA GLY A 285 -13.29 0.56 7.26
C GLY A 285 -12.81 -0.44 6.21
N CYS A 286 -12.37 -1.62 6.64
CA CYS A 286 -11.95 -2.72 5.78
C CYS A 286 -12.46 -4.07 6.28
N GLN A 287 -12.86 -4.96 5.36
CA GLN A 287 -13.22 -6.35 5.66
C GLN A 287 -12.71 -7.28 4.56
N SER A 288 -11.99 -8.31 4.97
CA SER A 288 -11.58 -9.39 4.09
C SER A 288 -12.78 -10.24 3.67
N LEU A 289 -12.84 -10.57 2.39
CA LEU A 289 -13.83 -11.50 1.82
C LEU A 289 -13.57 -12.93 2.27
N ASN A 290 -14.51 -13.84 1.95
CA ASN A 290 -14.33 -15.26 2.22
C ASN A 290 -13.71 -15.96 0.99
N VAL A 291 -12.47 -16.46 1.14
CA VAL A 291 -11.75 -17.23 0.10
C VAL A 291 -12.46 -18.52 -0.31
N SER A 292 -13.29 -19.10 0.56
CA SER A 292 -14.00 -20.35 0.26
C SER A 292 -15.12 -20.16 -0.77
N MET A 293 -15.60 -18.92 -0.99
CA MET A 293 -16.69 -18.65 -1.94
C MET A 293 -16.23 -18.49 -3.38
N GLN A 294 -14.98 -18.08 -3.60
CA GLN A 294 -14.37 -17.80 -4.92
C GLN A 294 -12.87 -17.55 -4.76
N ASN A 295 -12.09 -17.95 -5.76
CA ASN A 295 -10.63 -17.90 -5.68
C ASN A 295 -10.04 -16.67 -6.41
N TYR A 296 -10.64 -15.49 -6.19
CA TYR A 296 -10.04 -14.21 -6.56
C TYR A 296 -9.07 -13.77 -5.45
N VAL A 297 -7.79 -13.77 -5.76
CA VAL A 297 -6.70 -13.41 -4.84
C VAL A 297 -5.84 -12.32 -5.46
N PRO A 298 -5.11 -11.53 -4.66
CA PRO A 298 -4.13 -10.59 -5.19
C PRO A 298 -3.10 -11.29 -6.09
N PHE A 299 -2.57 -10.58 -7.09
CA PHE A 299 -1.60 -11.12 -8.05
C PHE A 299 -0.35 -11.69 -7.39
N SER A 300 0.11 -11.07 -6.30
CA SER A 300 1.24 -11.52 -5.48
C SER A 300 1.01 -12.89 -4.83
N GLN A 301 -0.23 -13.37 -4.80
CA GLN A 301 -0.61 -14.63 -4.18
C GLN A 301 -1.17 -15.66 -5.17
N VAL A 302 -1.08 -15.43 -6.48
CA VAL A 302 -1.45 -16.46 -7.46
C VAL A 302 -0.56 -17.70 -7.23
N GLY A 303 -1.19 -18.86 -7.08
CA GLY A 303 -0.56 -20.12 -6.66
C GLY A 303 -0.73 -20.44 -5.17
N CYS A 304 -1.33 -19.57 -4.37
CA CYS A 304 -1.64 -19.87 -2.97
C CYS A 304 -2.74 -20.94 -2.85
N GLU A 305 -2.71 -21.71 -1.76
CA GLU A 305 -3.74 -22.68 -1.41
C GLU A 305 -4.59 -22.16 -0.23
N PRO A 306 -5.94 -22.13 -0.34
CA PRO A 306 -6.81 -21.85 0.80
C PRO A 306 -6.57 -22.82 1.97
N PRO A 307 -6.62 -22.35 3.24
CA PRO A 307 -7.05 -21.03 3.70
C PRO A 307 -5.91 -19.99 3.76
N ARG A 308 -4.71 -20.30 3.26
CA ARG A 308 -3.54 -19.41 3.36
C ARG A 308 -3.58 -18.25 2.37
N CYS A 309 -4.48 -18.30 1.40
CA CYS A 309 -4.74 -17.20 0.48
C CYS A 309 -5.34 -15.99 1.18
N ARG A 310 -4.85 -14.80 0.82
CA ARG A 310 -5.49 -13.54 1.13
C ARG A 310 -6.67 -13.34 0.15
N PRO A 311 -7.90 -13.16 0.65
CA PRO A 311 -9.04 -12.80 -0.19
C PRO A 311 -8.96 -11.34 -0.62
N GLY A 312 -9.84 -10.96 -1.55
CA GLY A 312 -10.19 -9.55 -1.77
C GLY A 312 -10.75 -8.86 -0.52
N SER A 313 -10.92 -7.56 -0.61
CA SER A 313 -11.27 -6.70 0.52
C SER A 313 -12.39 -5.75 0.15
N TRP A 314 -13.36 -5.59 1.05
CA TRP A 314 -14.32 -4.50 1.07
C TRP A 314 -13.77 -3.31 1.83
N TYR A 315 -14.09 -2.11 1.36
CA TYR A 315 -13.79 -0.84 2.02
C TYR A 315 -15.06 -0.01 2.19
N SER A 316 -15.15 0.70 3.30
CA SER A 316 -16.25 1.62 3.59
C SER A 316 -15.73 3.04 3.70
N LEU A 317 -16.22 3.93 2.84
CA LEU A 317 -15.85 5.35 2.83
C LEU A 317 -17.00 6.20 3.40
N PRO A 318 -16.94 6.60 4.69
CA PRO A 318 -18.00 7.39 5.33
C PRO A 318 -17.98 8.84 4.82
N GLY A 319 -19.08 9.26 4.20
CA GLY A 319 -19.38 10.65 3.86
C GLY A 319 -20.35 11.31 4.87
N PRO A 320 -21.04 12.39 4.49
CA PRO A 320 -21.91 13.10 5.42
C PRO A 320 -23.08 12.25 5.92
N CYS A 321 -23.48 12.43 7.18
CA CYS A 321 -24.58 11.71 7.83
C CYS A 321 -24.59 10.19 7.57
N PRO A 322 -23.52 9.45 7.92
CA PRO A 322 -23.44 8.02 7.64
C PRO A 322 -24.62 7.17 8.11
N SER A 323 -25.29 7.52 9.21
CA SER A 323 -26.45 6.80 9.75
C SER A 323 -27.80 7.16 9.11
N LYS A 324 -27.83 8.00 8.07
CA LYS A 324 -29.06 8.40 7.38
C LYS A 324 -29.05 8.00 5.91
N HIS A 325 -30.20 7.50 5.46
CA HIS A 325 -30.48 7.29 4.04
C HIS A 325 -30.30 8.57 3.24
N PHE A 326 -29.83 8.45 1.99
CA PHE A 326 -29.46 9.57 1.12
C PHE A 326 -30.53 10.68 1.06
N SER A 327 -31.80 10.29 0.90
CA SER A 327 -32.94 11.20 0.84
C SER A 327 -33.21 11.97 2.14
N ASN A 328 -32.69 11.49 3.27
CA ASN A 328 -33.01 11.97 4.62
C ASN A 328 -31.86 12.80 5.22
N LYS A 329 -30.79 13.08 4.46
CA LYS A 329 -29.64 13.86 4.92
C LYS A 329 -29.94 15.36 4.87
N SER A 330 -30.30 15.95 6.01
CA SER A 330 -30.52 17.40 6.13
C SER A 330 -29.20 18.18 6.07
N SER A 331 -29.26 19.47 5.73
CA SER A 331 -28.10 20.38 5.79
C SER A 331 -27.50 20.44 7.20
N SER A 332 -28.34 20.55 8.23
CA SER A 332 -27.92 20.53 9.63
C SER A 332 -27.16 19.25 9.99
N CYS A 333 -27.64 18.08 9.56
CA CYS A 333 -26.94 16.83 9.80
C CYS A 333 -25.59 16.81 9.06
N ARG A 334 -25.54 17.26 7.80
CA ARG A 334 -24.29 17.30 7.02
C ARG A 334 -23.24 18.20 7.67
N SER A 335 -23.64 19.27 8.33
CA SER A 335 -22.74 20.14 9.09
C SER A 335 -22.27 19.52 10.42
N MET A 336 -23.12 18.74 11.10
CA MET A 336 -22.74 18.08 12.36
C MET A 336 -21.92 16.80 12.15
N MET A 337 -22.15 16.11 11.04
CA MET A 337 -21.52 14.83 10.70
C MET A 337 -21.02 14.92 9.25
N PRO A 338 -19.89 15.61 9.00
CA PRO A 338 -19.39 15.88 7.65
C PRO A 338 -18.85 14.63 6.93
N GLY A 339 -18.48 13.58 7.66
CA GLY A 339 -17.85 12.39 7.09
C GLY A 339 -16.32 12.48 7.14
N GLY A 340 -15.64 11.58 6.44
CA GLY A 340 -14.18 11.47 6.39
C GLY A 340 -13.56 11.91 5.06
N ALA A 341 -14.38 12.34 4.10
CA ALA A 341 -13.91 12.85 2.82
C ALA A 341 -13.27 14.24 3.03
N CYS A 342 -11.98 14.33 2.77
CA CYS A 342 -11.23 15.57 2.93
C CYS A 342 -11.57 16.62 1.86
N THR A 343 -11.44 17.90 2.23
CA THR A 343 -11.51 19.05 1.32
C THR A 343 -10.17 19.77 1.19
N VAL A 344 -9.92 20.42 0.04
CA VAL A 344 -8.59 20.96 -0.34
C VAL A 344 -8.01 21.85 0.77
N GLY A 345 -6.82 21.48 1.25
CA GLY A 345 -6.11 22.21 2.32
C GLY A 345 -6.42 21.72 3.74
N GLU A 346 -7.34 20.77 3.91
CA GLU A 346 -7.56 20.13 5.21
C GLU A 346 -6.38 19.26 5.65
N LYS A 347 -6.19 19.22 6.96
CA LYS A 347 -5.23 18.31 7.59
C LYS A 347 -5.94 17.04 8.00
N TRP A 348 -5.22 15.93 7.93
CA TRP A 348 -5.69 14.63 8.42
C TRP A 348 -6.21 14.72 9.85
N GLY A 349 -7.36 14.12 10.12
CA GLY A 349 -8.04 14.21 11.41
C GLY A 349 -9.31 13.35 11.45
N GLN A 350 -10.15 13.55 12.46
CA GLN A 350 -11.38 12.76 12.63
C GLN A 350 -12.41 12.96 11.51
N GLU A 351 -12.37 14.10 10.81
CA GLU A 351 -13.29 14.48 9.73
C GLU A 351 -12.61 14.51 8.34
N CYS A 352 -11.31 14.22 8.29
CA CYS A 352 -10.55 14.10 7.05
C CYS A 352 -9.65 12.87 7.16
N THR A 353 -10.14 11.75 6.65
CA THR A 353 -9.49 10.43 6.71
C THR A 353 -9.20 9.86 5.33
N TYR A 354 -9.80 10.39 4.25
CA TYR A 354 -9.51 9.96 2.90
C TYR A 354 -9.73 11.03 1.81
N TRP A 355 -9.00 10.86 0.71
CA TRP A 355 -9.20 11.53 -0.56
C TRP A 355 -9.62 10.52 -1.63
N THR A 356 -10.46 10.95 -2.57
CA THR A 356 -10.82 10.16 -3.74
C THR A 356 -10.60 10.94 -5.03
N GLU A 357 -9.90 10.33 -5.97
CA GLU A 357 -9.65 10.87 -7.30
C GLU A 357 -10.13 9.84 -8.35
N PRO A 358 -11.01 10.20 -9.29
CA PRO A 358 -11.39 9.31 -10.38
C PRO A 358 -10.16 8.88 -11.18
N ALA A 359 -10.00 7.57 -11.43
CA ALA A 359 -8.85 6.98 -12.11
C ALA A 359 -9.26 6.07 -13.29
N GLY A 360 -10.40 6.40 -13.90
CA GLY A 360 -10.94 5.74 -15.09
C GLY A 360 -12.17 4.88 -14.80
N GLU A 361 -12.86 4.50 -15.88
CA GLU A 361 -13.95 3.55 -15.86
C GLU A 361 -13.92 2.67 -17.09
N ILE A 362 -14.33 1.41 -16.95
CA ILE A 362 -14.42 0.48 -18.08
C ILE A 362 -15.80 -0.17 -18.14
N ARG A 363 -16.30 -0.44 -19.34
CA ARG A 363 -17.55 -1.18 -19.53
C ARG A 363 -17.31 -2.66 -19.30
N LEU A 364 -18.22 -3.32 -18.59
CA LEU A 364 -18.19 -4.78 -18.48
C LEU A 364 -18.29 -5.44 -19.84
N ASP A 365 -19.12 -4.89 -20.73
CA ASP A 365 -19.30 -5.40 -22.09
C ASP A 365 -17.99 -5.40 -22.89
N ASP A 366 -17.14 -4.39 -22.73
CA ASP A 366 -15.84 -4.30 -23.41
C ASP A 366 -14.85 -5.32 -22.82
N VAL A 367 -14.82 -5.46 -21.48
CA VAL A 367 -13.97 -6.43 -20.78
C VAL A 367 -14.29 -7.87 -21.23
N VAL A 368 -15.57 -8.19 -21.34
CA VAL A 368 -16.02 -9.57 -21.58
C VAL A 368 -16.32 -9.85 -23.06
N GLY A 369 -16.15 -8.86 -23.94
CA GLY A 369 -16.30 -8.99 -25.39
C GLY A 369 -17.76 -9.07 -25.89
N ILE A 370 -18.73 -8.52 -25.15
CA ILE A 370 -20.13 -8.48 -25.56
C ILE A 370 -20.41 -7.19 -26.37
N LYS A 371 -20.72 -7.32 -27.65
CA LYS A 371 -21.01 -6.16 -28.52
C LYS A 371 -22.39 -5.52 -28.32
N ASN A 372 -23.39 -6.31 -27.91
CA ASN A 372 -24.77 -5.82 -27.73
C ASN A 372 -25.49 -6.61 -26.65
N TYR A 373 -25.27 -6.23 -25.40
CA TYR A 373 -25.88 -6.88 -24.24
C TYR A 373 -27.42 -6.79 -24.25
N THR A 374 -27.96 -5.65 -24.68
CA THR A 374 -29.41 -5.43 -24.78
C THR A 374 -30.09 -6.44 -25.68
N LYS A 375 -29.49 -6.82 -26.81
CA LYS A 375 -30.02 -7.88 -27.68
C LYS A 375 -29.76 -9.26 -27.09
N LEU A 376 -28.55 -9.49 -26.58
CA LEU A 376 -28.10 -10.80 -26.14
C LEU A 376 -28.88 -11.31 -24.92
N ARG A 377 -29.23 -10.43 -23.97
CA ARG A 377 -29.98 -10.78 -22.75
C ARG A 377 -31.40 -11.32 -22.99
N TYR A 378 -32.01 -11.05 -24.16
CA TYR A 378 -33.32 -11.61 -24.52
C TYR A 378 -33.23 -12.97 -25.23
N ASN A 379 -32.02 -13.44 -25.54
CA ASN A 379 -31.84 -14.77 -26.12
C ASN A 379 -31.98 -15.83 -25.01
N ARG A 380 -33.01 -16.68 -25.13
CA ARG A 380 -33.28 -17.78 -24.16
C ARG A 380 -32.15 -18.80 -24.05
N SER A 381 -31.26 -18.84 -25.02
CA SER A 381 -30.06 -19.69 -25.02
C SER A 381 -28.83 -19.00 -24.45
N PHE A 382 -28.97 -17.82 -23.82
CA PHE A 382 -27.85 -17.06 -23.26
C PHE A 382 -28.06 -16.81 -21.76
N TYR A 383 -26.99 -17.01 -21.01
CA TYR A 383 -26.79 -16.40 -19.70
C TYR A 383 -25.28 -16.30 -19.45
N GLU A 384 -24.84 -15.24 -18.79
CA GLU A 384 -23.41 -15.01 -18.55
C GLU A 384 -22.82 -16.05 -17.60
N TYR A 385 -23.56 -16.42 -16.55
CA TYR A 385 -23.07 -17.37 -15.57
C TYR A 385 -24.22 -18.05 -14.81
N ASN A 386 -24.03 -19.33 -14.47
CA ASN A 386 -24.90 -20.09 -13.59
C ASN A 386 -24.06 -20.74 -12.49
N VAL A 387 -24.44 -20.49 -11.24
CA VAL A 387 -23.72 -20.93 -10.04
C VAL A 387 -23.61 -22.46 -9.95
N THR A 388 -24.70 -23.17 -10.27
CA THR A 388 -24.75 -24.64 -10.13
C THR A 388 -23.85 -25.33 -11.13
N SER A 389 -23.81 -24.86 -12.38
CA SER A 389 -22.95 -25.44 -13.42
C SER A 389 -21.54 -24.87 -13.46
N ASP A 390 -21.26 -23.83 -12.66
CA ASP A 390 -20.02 -23.03 -12.67
C ASP A 390 -19.62 -22.53 -14.07
N ARG A 391 -20.63 -22.22 -14.90
CA ARG A 391 -20.47 -21.94 -16.34
C ARG A 391 -21.58 -21.05 -16.86
N GLY A 392 -21.30 -20.29 -17.91
CA GLY A 392 -22.30 -19.60 -18.74
C GLY A 392 -22.85 -20.49 -19.87
N ARG A 393 -23.88 -20.00 -20.58
CA ARG A 393 -24.47 -20.67 -21.74
C ARG A 393 -24.31 -19.80 -22.98
N ASN A 394 -23.67 -20.37 -24.00
CA ASN A 394 -23.17 -19.63 -25.16
C ASN A 394 -22.29 -18.43 -24.76
N PHE A 395 -21.63 -18.54 -23.60
CA PHE A 395 -20.75 -17.55 -23.03
C PHE A 395 -19.84 -18.22 -21.99
N SER A 396 -18.53 -18.14 -22.13
CA SER A 396 -17.58 -18.90 -21.30
C SER A 396 -16.67 -18.04 -20.44
N TRP A 397 -16.73 -16.70 -20.56
CA TRP A 397 -15.78 -15.79 -19.92
C TRP A 397 -15.76 -15.94 -18.39
N TRP A 398 -16.94 -16.16 -17.78
CA TRP A 398 -17.11 -16.37 -16.34
C TRP A 398 -16.94 -17.83 -15.87
N ASN A 399 -16.60 -18.78 -16.74
CA ASN A 399 -16.51 -20.19 -16.32
C ASN A 399 -15.41 -20.40 -15.25
N GLY A 400 -15.68 -21.28 -14.29
CA GLY A 400 -14.69 -21.73 -13.30
C GLY A 400 -14.38 -20.67 -12.24
N ARG A 401 -15.32 -20.38 -11.33
CA ARG A 401 -15.15 -19.36 -10.26
C ARG A 401 -14.22 -19.80 -9.12
N HIS A 402 -14.00 -21.11 -8.99
CA HIS A 402 -13.11 -21.69 -7.98
C HIS A 402 -11.71 -22.01 -8.53
N ASP A 403 -11.53 -21.90 -9.85
CA ASP A 403 -10.24 -22.06 -10.51
C ASP A 403 -9.46 -20.74 -10.41
N GLN A 404 -8.34 -20.77 -9.69
CA GLN A 404 -7.52 -19.58 -9.43
C GLN A 404 -6.90 -19.00 -10.71
N ALA A 405 -6.51 -19.86 -11.66
CA ALA A 405 -5.91 -19.42 -12.92
C ALA A 405 -6.95 -18.70 -13.79
N ASN A 406 -8.19 -19.20 -13.82
CA ASN A 406 -9.28 -18.50 -14.52
C ASN A 406 -9.61 -17.17 -13.84
N CYS A 407 -9.60 -17.12 -12.50
CA CYS A 407 -9.85 -15.90 -11.74
C CYS A 407 -8.73 -14.86 -11.93
N SER A 408 -7.46 -15.26 -11.89
CA SER A 408 -6.32 -14.37 -12.13
C SER A 408 -6.31 -13.85 -13.57
N TRP A 409 -6.57 -14.71 -14.56
CA TRP A 409 -6.69 -14.32 -15.95
C TRP A 409 -7.77 -13.24 -16.16
N ARG A 410 -8.96 -13.40 -15.55
CA ARG A 410 -10.02 -12.38 -15.61
C ARG A 410 -9.60 -11.05 -14.99
N MET A 411 -8.92 -11.08 -13.84
CA MET A 411 -8.38 -9.87 -13.21
C MET A 411 -7.33 -9.19 -14.10
N GLU A 412 -6.50 -9.96 -14.79
CA GLU A 412 -5.52 -9.45 -15.74
C GLU A 412 -6.20 -8.75 -16.93
N GLN A 413 -7.29 -9.29 -17.48
CA GLN A 413 -8.05 -8.63 -18.55
C GLN A 413 -8.59 -7.26 -18.09
N VAL A 414 -9.09 -7.17 -16.87
CA VAL A 414 -9.57 -5.91 -16.27
C VAL A 414 -8.41 -4.94 -16.05
N LYS A 415 -7.30 -5.39 -15.45
CA LYS A 415 -6.11 -4.55 -15.23
C LYS A 415 -5.57 -4.02 -16.56
N ALA A 416 -5.41 -4.89 -17.57
CA ALA A 416 -4.89 -4.53 -18.87
C ALA A 416 -5.77 -3.48 -19.60
N LEU A 417 -7.10 -3.61 -19.53
CA LEU A 417 -7.99 -2.63 -20.14
C LEU A 417 -7.91 -1.27 -19.44
N PHE A 418 -7.83 -1.25 -18.11
CA PHE A 418 -7.59 -0.02 -17.35
C PHE A 418 -6.25 0.62 -17.72
N GLU A 419 -5.16 -0.14 -17.81
CA GLU A 419 -3.85 0.40 -18.19
C GLU A 419 -3.80 0.87 -19.64
N THR A 420 -4.58 0.26 -20.53
CA THR A 420 -4.67 0.68 -21.94
C THR A 420 -5.41 2.01 -22.09
N LEU A 421 -6.53 2.18 -21.37
CA LEU A 421 -7.40 3.35 -21.51
C LEU A 421 -7.03 4.49 -20.56
N TYR A 422 -6.50 4.15 -19.39
CA TYR A 422 -6.20 5.06 -18.29
C TYR A 422 -4.84 4.69 -17.65
N PRO A 423 -3.73 4.79 -18.40
CA PRO A 423 -2.41 4.45 -17.88
C PRO A 423 -2.08 5.34 -16.67
N THR A 424 -1.52 4.74 -15.63
CA THR A 424 -0.99 5.53 -14.51
C THR A 424 0.44 6.00 -14.80
N THR A 425 0.73 7.25 -14.46
CA THR A 425 2.10 7.79 -14.44
C THR A 425 2.80 7.54 -13.11
N ASP A 426 2.05 7.11 -12.10
CA ASP A 426 2.54 6.80 -10.76
C ASP A 426 2.96 5.32 -10.70
N PRO A 427 4.26 5.01 -10.65
CA PRO A 427 4.77 3.65 -10.66
C PRO A 427 4.42 2.89 -9.37
N GLU A 428 4.24 3.59 -8.24
CA GLU A 428 3.83 2.94 -7.00
C GLU A 428 2.40 2.43 -7.15
N LEU A 429 1.50 3.20 -7.77
CA LEU A 429 0.11 2.78 -7.96
C LEU A 429 -0.07 1.67 -8.99
N ARG A 430 0.78 1.60 -10.03
CA ARG A 430 0.65 0.64 -11.14
C ARG A 430 0.70 -0.81 -10.70
N ASP A 431 1.58 -1.08 -9.74
CA ASP A 431 1.88 -2.44 -9.27
C ASP A 431 1.57 -2.60 -7.77
N SER A 432 1.05 -1.55 -7.11
CA SER A 432 0.58 -1.66 -5.72
C SER A 432 -0.65 -2.54 -5.61
N GLU A 433 -0.55 -3.49 -4.69
CA GLU A 433 -1.72 -4.12 -4.10
C GLU A 433 -2.13 -3.35 -2.86
N PRO A 434 -3.45 -3.24 -2.59
CA PRO A 434 -3.89 -2.54 -1.40
C PRO A 434 -3.45 -3.29 -0.13
N PRO A 435 -3.13 -2.56 0.94
CA PRO A 435 -2.70 -3.16 2.20
C PRO A 435 -3.80 -4.06 2.80
N PRO A 436 -3.43 -5.15 3.51
CA PRO A 436 -4.41 -6.00 4.19
C PRO A 436 -5.26 -5.23 5.22
N CYS A 437 -6.51 -5.64 5.42
CA CYS A 437 -7.37 -5.06 6.47
C CYS A 437 -6.80 -5.23 7.89
N THR A 438 -5.93 -6.22 8.10
CA THR A 438 -5.40 -6.61 9.41
C THR A 438 -4.06 -5.93 9.77
N THR A 439 -3.42 -5.24 8.83
CA THR A 439 -2.12 -4.57 9.02
C THR A 439 -2.22 -3.16 9.58
#